data_AF-A0A377WGP3-F1
#
_entry.id   AF-A0A377WGP3-F1
#
_cell.length_a   1.000
_cell.length_b   1.000
_cell.length_c   1.000
_cell.angle_alpha   90.00
_cell.angle_beta   90.00
_cell.angle_gamma   90.00
#
_symmetry.space_group_name_H-M   'P 1'
#
loop_
_entity.id
_entity.type
_entity.pdbx_description
1 polymer ?
#
loop_
_entity_poly.entity_id
_entity_poly.type
_entity_poly.pdbx_seq_one_letter_code
_entity_poly.pdbx_strand_id
1 'polypeptide(L)'
;MTDLKASSLRALKLMDLTTLNDDDTNEKVIALCHQAKTPVGNTAAVCIYPRFIPIARKTLNEQGTPDIRIATVTNFPHGMTISTLRWRKPARRSLTALTK
;
A
#
# COMPACT_ATOMS: atom_id res chain seq x y z
N MET A 1 -16.83 4.82 27.26
CA MET A 1 -15.82 4.00 26.55
C MET A 1 -16.27 3.53 25.16
N THR A 2 -17.28 4.15 24.54
CA THR A 2 -17.80 3.80 23.21
C THR A 2 -17.10 4.57 22.09
N ASP A 3 -16.73 5.82 22.35
CA ASP A 3 -16.18 6.73 21.33
C ASP A 3 -14.78 6.32 20.85
N LEU A 4 -13.90 5.90 21.76
CA LEU A 4 -12.55 5.45 21.39
C LEU A 4 -12.60 4.19 20.50
N LYS A 5 -13.49 3.23 20.78
CA LYS A 5 -13.65 2.04 19.94
C LYS A 5 -14.17 2.38 18.54
N ALA A 6 -15.16 3.28 18.46
CA ALA A 6 -15.70 3.74 17.18
C ALA A 6 -14.64 4.50 16.37
N SER A 7 -13.88 5.37 17.02
CA SER A 7 -12.77 6.12 16.42
C SER A 7 -11.65 5.19 15.95
N SER A 8 -11.27 4.18 16.73
CA SER A 8 -10.27 3.19 16.33
C SER A 8 -10.71 2.35 15.12
N LEU A 9 -11.97 1.92 15.06
CA LEU A 9 -12.50 1.21 13.90
C LEU A 9 -12.51 2.10 12.65
N ARG A 10 -12.86 3.38 12.80
CA ARG A 10 -12.82 4.35 11.71
C ARG A 10 -11.39 4.59 11.23
N ALA A 11 -10.44 4.74 12.16
CA ALA A 11 -9.03 4.92 11.85
C ALA A 11 -8.48 3.72 11.08
N LEU A 12 -8.82 2.49 11.50
CA LEU A 12 -8.39 1.26 10.83
C LEU A 12 -8.84 1.22 9.35
N LYS A 13 -10.11 1.55 9.09
CA LYS A 13 -10.68 1.60 7.73
C LYS A 13 -10.11 2.70 6.84
N LEU A 14 -9.42 3.69 7.42
CA LEU A 14 -8.79 4.81 6.71
C LEU A 14 -7.27 4.71 6.71
N MET A 15 -6.71 3.64 7.26
CA MET A 15 -5.27 3.49 7.42
C MET A 15 -4.65 2.89 6.16
N ASP A 16 -3.52 3.46 5.76
CA ASP A 16 -2.62 2.90 4.76
C ASP A 16 -1.52 2.12 5.49
N LEU A 17 -1.62 0.80 5.48
CA LEU A 17 -0.65 -0.06 6.15
C LEU A 17 0.67 -0.05 5.38
N THR A 18 1.71 0.56 5.95
CA THR A 18 2.92 0.94 5.22
C THR A 18 4.13 0.10 5.64
N THR A 19 4.87 -0.44 4.66
CA THR A 19 6.25 -0.93 4.86
C THR A 19 7.14 -0.35 3.77
N LEU A 20 8.13 0.43 4.19
CA LEU A 20 9.09 1.12 3.32
C LEU A 20 10.50 0.98 3.91
N ASN A 21 10.87 -0.25 4.26
CA ASN A 21 12.20 -0.57 4.77
C ASN A 21 13.13 -1.02 3.64
N ASP A 22 14.43 -0.76 3.77
CA ASP A 22 15.41 -1.14 2.76
C ASP A 22 15.57 -2.67 2.64
N ASP A 23 15.27 -3.40 3.71
CA ASP A 23 15.33 -4.86 3.83
C ASP A 23 13.96 -5.53 3.63
N ASP A 24 13.00 -4.84 3.00
CA ASP A 24 11.71 -5.43 2.65
C ASP A 24 11.90 -6.57 1.65
N THR A 25 11.29 -7.72 1.95
CA THR A 25 11.28 -8.91 1.08
C THR A 25 9.85 -9.23 0.65
N ASN A 26 9.71 -10.16 -0.31
CA ASN A 26 8.40 -10.59 -0.77
C ASN A 26 7.57 -11.17 0.39
N GLU A 27 8.19 -11.93 1.28
CA GLU A 27 7.54 -12.57 2.43
C GLU A 27 7.00 -11.53 3.41
N LYS A 28 7.76 -10.44 3.66
CA LYS A 28 7.29 -9.33 4.50
C LYS A 28 6.08 -8.64 3.88
N VAL A 29 6.08 -8.40 2.57
CA VAL A 29 4.95 -7.77 1.88
C VAL A 29 3.72 -8.69 1.86
N ILE A 30 3.91 -10.01 1.69
CA ILE A 30 2.81 -10.99 1.79
C ILE A 30 2.24 -10.98 3.20
N ALA A 31 3.09 -11.00 4.23
CA ALA A 31 2.66 -10.92 5.62
C ALA A 31 1.91 -9.59 5.90
N LEU A 32 2.36 -8.47 5.34
CA LEU A 32 1.68 -7.18 5.42
C LEU A 32 0.28 -7.23 4.77
N CYS A 33 0.15 -7.86 3.60
CA CYS A 33 -1.14 -8.03 2.93
C CYS A 33 -2.12 -8.86 3.77
N HIS A 34 -1.62 -9.88 4.47
CA HIS A 34 -2.45 -10.65 5.42
C HIS A 34 -2.82 -9.83 6.67
N GLN A 35 -1.90 -9.02 7.19
CA GLN A 35 -2.19 -8.11 8.31
C GLN A 35 -3.21 -7.02 7.94
N ALA A 36 -3.21 -6.59 6.69
CA ALA A 36 -4.17 -5.62 6.15
C ALA A 36 -5.64 -6.12 6.25
N LYS A 37 -5.83 -7.45 6.32
CA LYS A 37 -7.11 -8.12 6.56
C LYS A 37 -7.27 -8.40 8.05
N THR A 38 -7.88 -7.48 8.78
CA THR A 38 -8.14 -7.69 10.21
C THR A 38 -9.53 -8.28 10.46
N PRO A 39 -9.77 -9.00 11.56
CA PRO A 39 -11.07 -9.57 11.89
C PRO A 39 -12.20 -8.54 12.05
N VAL A 40 -11.84 -7.29 12.33
CA VAL A 40 -12.79 -6.19 12.60
C VAL A 40 -12.99 -5.26 11.39
N GLY A 41 -12.23 -5.47 10.31
CA GLY A 41 -12.31 -4.68 9.09
C GLY A 41 -11.02 -4.70 8.28
N ASN A 42 -11.14 -4.45 6.99
CA ASN A 42 -9.98 -4.27 6.13
C ASN A 42 -9.42 -2.86 6.28
N THR A 43 -8.12 -2.73 6.11
CA THR A 43 -7.46 -1.42 5.94
C THR A 43 -7.82 -0.80 4.59
N ALA A 44 -7.61 0.51 4.44
CA ALA A 44 -7.94 1.24 3.21
C ALA A 44 -7.02 0.85 2.06
N ALA A 45 -5.72 0.79 2.37
CA ALA A 45 -4.68 0.46 1.41
C ALA A 45 -3.45 -0.14 2.08
N VAL A 46 -2.57 -0.73 1.28
CA VAL A 46 -1.19 -1.09 1.65
C VAL A 46 -0.22 -0.19 0.90
N CYS A 47 0.74 0.43 1.60
CA CYS A 47 1.75 1.29 1.00
C CYS A 47 3.11 0.58 0.98
N ILE A 48 3.62 0.31 -0.23
CA ILE A 48 4.82 -0.50 -0.45
C ILE A 48 5.68 0.06 -1.58
N TYR A 49 6.94 -0.40 -1.67
CA TYR A 49 7.80 -0.05 -2.80
C TYR A 49 7.26 -0.58 -4.15
N PRO A 50 7.47 0.14 -5.27
CA PRO A 50 6.90 -0.23 -6.56
C PRO A 50 7.26 -1.64 -7.05
N ARG A 51 8.43 -2.15 -6.67
CA ARG A 51 8.90 -3.51 -7.02
C ARG A 51 7.99 -4.62 -6.47
N PHE A 52 7.26 -4.36 -5.39
CA PHE A 52 6.41 -5.35 -4.72
C PHE A 52 4.92 -5.25 -5.09
N ILE A 53 4.53 -4.31 -5.96
CA ILE A 53 3.13 -4.16 -6.39
C ILE A 53 2.56 -5.45 -7.00
N PRO A 54 3.27 -6.18 -7.90
CA PRO A 54 2.71 -7.38 -8.51
C PRO A 54 2.44 -8.50 -7.49
N ILE A 55 3.35 -8.70 -6.53
CA ILE A 55 3.18 -9.74 -5.50
C ILE A 55 2.05 -9.36 -4.54
N ALA A 56 2.00 -8.10 -4.10
CA ALA A 56 0.92 -7.62 -3.23
C ALA A 56 -0.46 -7.77 -3.89
N ARG A 57 -0.61 -7.38 -5.16
CA ARG A 57 -1.88 -7.54 -5.90
C ARG A 57 -2.29 -9.01 -6.00
N LYS A 58 -1.34 -9.90 -6.31
CA LYS A 58 -1.60 -11.35 -6.37
C LYS A 58 -2.10 -11.85 -5.02
N THR A 59 -1.41 -11.53 -3.93
CA THR A 59 -1.78 -11.96 -2.57
C THR A 59 -3.13 -11.38 -2.13
N LEU A 60 -3.41 -10.09 -2.37
CA LEU A 60 -4.69 -9.46 -2.03
C LEU A 60 -5.87 -10.11 -2.78
N ASN A 61 -5.67 -10.50 -4.04
CA ASN A 61 -6.67 -11.23 -4.82
C ASN A 61 -6.87 -12.66 -4.31
N GLU A 62 -5.78 -13.39 -4.04
CA GLU A 62 -5.83 -14.76 -3.52
C GLU A 62 -6.49 -14.83 -2.13
N GLN A 63 -6.29 -13.82 -1.28
CA GLN A 63 -6.93 -13.77 0.04
C GLN A 63 -8.39 -13.26 0.04
N GLY A 64 -8.91 -12.89 -1.12
CA GLY A 64 -10.29 -12.43 -1.32
C GLY A 64 -10.57 -11.02 -0.78
N THR A 65 -9.58 -10.12 -0.79
CA THR A 65 -9.76 -8.72 -0.38
C THR A 65 -9.32 -7.75 -1.49
N PRO A 66 -9.99 -7.75 -2.65
CA PRO A 66 -9.65 -6.85 -3.75
C PRO A 66 -9.93 -5.37 -3.43
N ASP A 67 -10.72 -5.09 -2.39
CA ASP A 67 -11.08 -3.73 -1.97
C ASP A 67 -9.90 -2.96 -1.33
N ILE A 68 -8.88 -3.69 -0.84
CA ILE A 68 -7.68 -3.08 -0.26
C ILE A 68 -6.85 -2.51 -1.39
N ARG A 69 -6.70 -1.19 -1.43
CA ARG A 69 -5.93 -0.51 -2.47
C ARG A 69 -4.43 -0.71 -2.27
N ILE A 70 -3.66 -0.57 -3.33
CA ILE A 70 -2.19 -0.54 -3.23
C ILE A 70 -1.76 0.91 -3.44
N ALA A 71 -0.98 1.44 -2.53
CA ALA A 71 -0.31 2.72 -2.62
C ALA A 71 1.19 2.48 -2.81
N THR A 72 1.86 3.40 -3.49
CA THR A 72 3.31 3.35 -3.63
C THR A 72 3.88 4.75 -3.66
N VAL A 73 5.11 4.88 -3.17
CA VAL A 73 5.84 6.14 -3.16
C VAL A 73 6.67 6.29 -4.43
N THR A 74 6.75 7.52 -4.94
CA THR A 74 7.67 7.90 -6.02
C THR A 74 8.42 9.16 -5.58
N ASN A 75 9.69 9.29 -5.96
CA ASN A 75 10.56 10.40 -5.52
C ASN A 75 10.81 10.48 -3.99
N PHE A 76 10.78 9.34 -3.30
CA PHE A 76 11.05 9.23 -1.87
C PHE A 76 12.42 8.58 -1.60
N PRO A 77 13.17 8.92 -0.52
CA PRO A 77 12.88 9.97 0.49
C PRO A 77 13.44 11.36 0.14
N HIS A 78 14.28 11.47 -0.88
CA HIS A 78 15.13 12.66 -1.11
C HIS A 78 14.41 13.84 -1.78
N GLY A 79 13.19 13.65 -2.31
CA GLY A 79 12.33 14.76 -2.77
C GLY A 79 13.01 15.73 -3.73
N MET A 80 13.86 15.24 -4.64
CA MET A 80 14.64 16.12 -5.52
C MET A 80 13.71 16.95 -6.43
N THR A 81 13.98 18.25 -6.51
CA THR A 81 13.34 19.17 -7.46
C THR A 81 13.77 18.78 -8.87
N ILE A 82 12.85 18.24 -9.67
CA ILE A 82 13.16 17.75 -11.02
C ILE A 82 12.32 18.48 -12.06
N SER A 83 13.02 18.91 -13.10
CA SER A 83 12.44 19.36 -14.37
C SER A 83 11.51 18.30 -14.97
N THR A 84 10.36 18.76 -15.39
CA THR A 84 9.07 18.07 -15.59
C THR A 84 9.04 16.84 -16.53
N LEU A 85 10.15 16.47 -17.18
CA LEU A 85 10.17 15.47 -18.24
C LEU A 85 10.53 14.04 -17.76
N ARG A 86 11.35 13.89 -16.72
CA ARG A 86 11.91 12.57 -16.31
C ARG A 86 11.01 11.78 -15.34
N TRP A 87 10.13 12.44 -14.58
CA TRP A 87 9.20 11.78 -13.64
C TRP A 87 7.94 11.21 -14.28
N ARG A 88 7.58 11.66 -15.49
CA ARG A 88 6.36 11.18 -16.16
C ARG A 88 6.37 9.67 -16.40
N LYS A 89 7.55 9.04 -16.60
CA LYS A 89 7.65 7.60 -16.86
C LYS A 89 7.59 6.74 -15.59
N PRO A 90 8.35 7.01 -14.50
CA PRO A 90 8.21 6.29 -13.24
C PRO A 90 6.81 6.43 -12.63
N ALA A 91 6.27 7.65 -12.57
CA ALA A 91 4.93 7.88 -12.05
C ALA A 91 3.85 7.22 -12.92
N ARG A 92 3.95 7.27 -14.26
CA ARG A 92 3.02 6.52 -15.14
C ARG A 92 3.14 5.01 -14.98
N ARG A 93 4.35 4.46 -14.81
CA ARG A 93 4.54 3.02 -14.57
C ARG A 93 3.89 2.59 -13.26
N SER A 94 4.09 3.36 -12.18
CA SER A 94 3.42 3.11 -10.89
C SER A 94 1.90 3.23 -11.02
N LEU A 95 1.38 4.29 -11.65
CA LEU A 95 -0.06 4.47 -11.88
C LEU A 95 -0.66 3.34 -12.71
N THR A 96 0.03 2.89 -13.78
CA THR A 96 -0.44 1.78 -14.63
C THR A 96 -0.51 0.46 -13.85
N ALA A 97 0.41 0.22 -12.92
CA ALA A 97 0.42 -0.96 -12.06
C ALA A 97 -0.66 -0.93 -10.96
N LEU A 98 -1.24 0.24 -10.69
CA LEU A 98 -2.32 0.43 -9.72
C LEU A 98 -3.72 0.31 -10.35
N THR A 99 -3.88 0.69 -11.63
CA THR A 99 -5.17 0.70 -12.34
C THR A 99 -5.54 -0.57 -13.11
N LYS A 100 -4.67 -1.59 -13.16
CA LYS A 100 -4.95 -2.93 -13.70
C LYS A 100 -4.94 -3.93 -12.56
#